data_AF-A0A520PFQ5-F1
#
_entry.id   AF-A0A520PFQ5-F1
#
_cell.length_a   1.000
_cell.length_b   1.000
_cell.length_c   1.000
_cell.angle_alpha   90.00
_cell.angle_beta   90.00
_cell.angle_gamma   90.00
#
_symmetry.space_group_name_H-M   'P 1'
#
loop_
_entity.id
_entity.type
_entity.pdbx_description
1 polymer ?
#
loop_
_entity_poly.entity_id
_entity_poly.type
_entity_poly.pdbx_seq_one_letter_code
_entity_poly.pdbx_strand_id
1 'polypeptide(L)'
;MSYCHLSRSKFLLFLIPCFILGCSFHYDQGLELEKQKRWAEAAIEYRLAAVDNPDDEHISAALKRMNIIVAQENFESYKQYLKKKEFHKAYSRLESALIQNPKLIEAREEMQHWWHLLITGKIELEFKRFSSNLRLAEEMFLLIRFNSPNGKLISGNISSETGIFFIEDVVYRAKAKQLAEYNINAIGLKIKRKSPLGYVHNEFKKFINFKELSPLEVRGKLNNNFLTNPKNVLDHRPILINKKKDPTTWKPPSLVSYVLHFVDDKIKVITSSERSEFAPAVLYLNKSDKRANIDFGVSQLRMDSSGRKWSIRRKNYRTSEDDYYYRLSSNLSLNRYFYFDKVLRFIH
;
A
#
# COMPACT_ATOMS: atom_id res chain seq x y z
N MET A 1 19.95 80.91 44.05
CA MET A 1 18.77 81.76 43.81
C MET A 1 17.62 80.87 43.34
N SER A 2 16.53 80.91 44.11
CA SER A 2 15.15 80.45 43.88
C SER A 2 14.82 79.10 43.24
N TYR A 3 14.31 78.24 44.13
CA TYR A 3 13.21 77.28 43.99
C TYR A 3 12.11 77.65 42.96
N CYS A 4 11.51 76.63 42.33
CA CYS A 4 10.12 76.23 42.66
C CYS A 4 9.62 74.97 41.93
N HIS A 5 9.26 73.98 42.77
CA HIS A 5 8.07 73.12 42.73
C HIS A 5 7.69 72.26 41.51
N LEU A 6 7.75 70.94 41.77
CA LEU A 6 6.80 69.97 41.25
C LEU A 6 5.35 70.47 41.40
N SER A 7 4.56 70.35 40.31
CA SER A 7 3.12 70.11 40.39
C SER A 7 2.75 69.00 39.42
N ARG A 8 2.40 67.85 40.00
CA ARG A 8 1.71 66.74 39.34
C ARG A 8 0.32 67.22 38.93
N SER A 9 0.06 67.37 37.63
CA SER A 9 -1.31 67.45 37.14
C SER A 9 -1.42 66.87 35.73
N LYS A 10 -1.84 65.60 35.70
CA LYS A 10 -2.72 64.98 34.70
C LYS A 10 -2.52 65.44 33.24
N PHE A 11 -1.56 64.81 32.56
CA PHE A 11 -1.75 64.47 31.15
C PHE A 11 -1.29 63.03 30.96
N LEU A 12 -2.22 62.12 31.25
CA LEU A 12 -2.16 60.72 30.85
C LEU A 12 -2.26 60.72 29.32
N LEU A 13 -1.11 60.86 28.66
CA LEU A 13 -0.98 60.72 27.22
C LEU A 13 -1.17 59.23 26.92
N PHE A 14 -2.41 58.91 26.54
CA PHE A 14 -2.86 57.81 25.69
C PHE A 14 -1.74 56.93 25.12
N LEU A 15 -1.20 56.04 25.94
CA LEU A 15 -0.66 54.76 25.47
C LEU A 15 -1.77 53.75 25.77
N ILE A 16 -2.79 53.74 24.91
CA ILE A 16 -3.57 52.52 24.74
C ILE A 16 -2.61 51.54 24.07
N PRO A 17 -2.20 50.45 24.73
CA PRO A 17 -1.66 49.33 24.01
C PRO A 17 -2.85 48.82 23.19
N CYS A 18 -2.86 49.06 21.88
CA CYS A 18 -3.77 48.38 20.94
C CYS A 18 -3.40 46.88 20.90
N PHE A 19 -3.59 46.18 22.02
CA PHE A 19 -3.40 44.74 22.17
C PHE A 19 -4.74 44.00 22.20
N ILE A 20 -5.82 44.60 21.67
CA ILE A 20 -7.16 43.99 21.65
C ILE A 20 -7.86 44.15 20.30
N LEU A 21 -7.12 44.02 19.20
CA LEU A 21 -7.67 43.59 17.91
C LEU A 21 -6.68 42.59 17.34
N GLY A 22 -6.80 41.34 17.79
CA GLY A 22 -5.99 40.23 17.30
C GLY A 22 -6.34 39.92 15.86
N CYS A 23 -5.79 40.67 14.91
CA CYS A 23 -5.79 40.26 13.51
C CYS A 23 -4.95 38.98 13.41
N SER A 24 -5.59 37.84 13.13
CA SER A 24 -4.87 36.61 12.85
C SER A 24 -4.17 36.78 11.50
N PHE A 25 -2.84 36.86 11.51
CA PHE A 25 -2.02 36.95 10.29
C PHE A 25 -2.39 35.85 9.28
N HIS A 26 -2.56 34.62 9.76
CA HIS A 26 -2.96 33.48 8.94
C HIS A 26 -4.37 33.63 8.38
N TYR A 27 -5.31 34.22 9.13
CA TYR A 27 -6.64 34.52 8.61
C TYR A 27 -6.60 35.54 7.47
N ASP A 28 -5.86 36.65 7.64
CA ASP A 28 -5.73 37.69 6.62
C ASP A 28 -5.04 37.16 5.35
N GLN A 29 -4.00 36.34 5.51
CA GLN A 29 -3.36 35.66 4.39
C GLN A 29 -4.32 34.68 3.69
N GLY A 30 -5.13 33.95 4.45
CA GLY A 30 -6.18 33.07 3.92
C GLY A 30 -7.19 33.82 3.07
N LEU A 31 -7.64 35.01 3.52
CA LEU A 31 -8.55 35.87 2.76
C LEU A 31 -7.94 36.33 1.44
N GLU A 32 -6.66 36.68 1.43
CA GLU A 32 -5.97 37.10 0.20
C GLU A 32 -5.82 35.94 -0.80
N LEU A 33 -5.46 34.75 -0.32
CA LEU A 33 -5.39 33.54 -1.14
C LEU A 33 -6.77 33.11 -1.67
N GLU A 34 -7.83 33.30 -0.88
CA GLU A 34 -9.22 33.07 -1.29
C GLU A 34 -9.61 33.97 -2.47
N LYS A 35 -9.27 35.27 -2.42
CA LYS A 35 -9.49 36.21 -3.55
C LYS A 35 -8.75 35.77 -4.81
N GLN A 36 -7.54 35.22 -4.65
CA GLN A 36 -6.72 34.69 -5.73
C GLN A 36 -7.17 33.30 -6.22
N LYS A 37 -8.24 32.73 -5.65
CA LYS A 37 -8.73 31.37 -5.95
C LYS A 37 -7.71 30.26 -5.69
N ARG A 38 -6.75 30.50 -4.78
CA ARG A 38 -5.75 29.50 -4.34
C ARG A 38 -6.31 28.71 -3.17
N TRP A 39 -7.39 27.97 -3.43
CA TRP A 39 -8.27 27.42 -2.38
C TRP A 39 -7.56 26.47 -1.41
N ALA A 40 -6.71 25.57 -1.92
CA ALA A 40 -5.97 24.63 -1.08
C ALA A 40 -5.02 25.35 -0.12
N GLU A 41 -4.39 26.42 -0.59
CA GLU A 41 -3.47 27.23 0.22
C GLU A 41 -4.23 28.06 1.24
N ALA A 42 -5.35 28.68 0.83
CA ALA A 42 -6.24 29.38 1.75
C ALA A 42 -6.76 28.44 2.86
N ALA A 43 -7.11 27.18 2.54
CA ALA A 43 -7.53 26.19 3.54
C ALA A 43 -6.43 25.84 4.55
N ILE A 44 -5.17 25.83 4.10
CA ILE A 44 -4.02 25.61 4.99
C ILE A 44 -3.87 26.79 5.94
N GLU A 45 -3.90 28.02 5.44
CA GLU A 45 -3.80 29.23 6.27
C GLU A 45 -4.95 29.33 7.27
N TYR A 46 -6.20 29.09 6.86
CA TYR A 46 -7.32 29.06 7.80
C TYR A 46 -7.21 27.93 8.83
N ARG A 47 -6.57 26.81 8.50
CA ARG A 47 -6.30 25.74 9.46
C ARG A 47 -5.25 26.16 10.48
N LEU A 48 -4.19 26.87 10.06
CA LEU A 48 -3.21 27.46 10.98
C LEU A 48 -3.87 28.49 11.89
N ALA A 49 -4.67 29.39 11.33
CA ALA A 49 -5.45 30.36 12.10
C ALA A 49 -6.38 29.69 13.14
N ALA A 50 -7.00 28.57 12.79
CA ALA A 50 -7.86 27.80 13.69
C ALA A 50 -7.11 27.07 14.80
N VAL A 51 -5.80 26.80 14.63
CA VAL A 51 -4.96 26.28 15.70
C VAL A 51 -4.65 27.38 16.71
N ASP A 52 -4.38 28.59 16.22
CA ASP A 52 -4.07 29.74 17.08
C ASP A 52 -5.29 30.25 17.83
N ASN A 53 -6.45 30.29 17.16
CA ASN A 53 -7.74 30.78 17.70
C ASN A 53 -8.88 29.80 17.39
N PRO A 54 -8.99 28.68 18.14
CA PRO A 54 -9.94 27.59 17.82
C PRO A 54 -11.41 27.94 17.99
N ASP A 55 -11.73 28.88 18.87
CA ASP A 55 -13.11 29.27 19.20
C ASP A 55 -13.62 30.45 18.33
N ASP A 56 -12.81 30.95 17.40
CA ASP A 56 -13.20 32.04 16.50
C ASP A 56 -14.17 31.53 15.41
N GLU A 57 -15.41 32.03 15.45
CA GLU A 57 -16.46 31.62 14.52
C GLU A 57 -16.17 32.04 13.07
N HIS A 58 -15.48 33.15 12.84
CA HIS A 58 -15.13 33.62 11.49
C HIS A 58 -14.07 32.74 10.85
N ILE A 59 -13.04 32.35 11.63
CA ILE A 59 -12.00 31.40 11.19
C ILE A 59 -12.64 30.03 10.91
N SER A 60 -13.46 29.54 11.84
CA SER A 60 -14.15 28.25 11.68
C SER A 60 -15.05 28.22 10.44
N ALA A 61 -15.83 29.29 10.21
CA ALA A 61 -16.68 29.42 9.04
C ALA A 61 -15.87 29.50 7.73
N ALA A 62 -14.77 30.26 7.72
CA ALA A 62 -13.87 30.38 6.56
C ALA A 62 -13.21 29.04 6.22
N LEU A 63 -12.67 28.34 7.21
CA LEU A 63 -12.08 27.00 7.05
C LEU A 63 -13.12 26.00 6.52
N LYS A 64 -14.33 26.00 7.08
CA LYS A 64 -15.41 25.10 6.63
C LYS A 64 -15.82 25.37 5.18
N ARG A 65 -16.01 26.64 4.81
CA ARG A 65 -16.31 27.03 3.42
C ARG A 65 -15.21 26.57 2.48
N MET A 66 -13.96 26.82 2.84
CA MET A 66 -12.83 26.47 1.98
C MET A 66 -12.65 24.96 1.83
N ASN A 67 -12.78 24.19 2.92
CA ASN A 67 -12.71 22.73 2.86
C ASN A 67 -13.75 22.13 1.90
N ILE A 68 -14.96 22.71 1.80
CA ILE A 68 -15.98 22.27 0.83
C ILE A 68 -15.49 22.47 -0.60
N ILE A 69 -14.90 23.64 -0.91
CA ILE A 69 -14.39 23.97 -2.26
C ILE A 69 -13.21 23.05 -2.62
N VAL A 70 -12.22 22.92 -1.73
CA VAL A 70 -11.03 22.09 -1.98
C VAL A 70 -11.42 20.61 -2.10
N ALA A 71 -12.44 20.14 -1.35
CA ALA A 71 -12.94 18.79 -1.49
C ALA A 71 -13.48 18.53 -2.90
N GLN A 72 -14.20 19.49 -3.49
CA GLN A 72 -14.69 19.39 -4.85
C GLN A 72 -13.54 19.36 -5.86
N GLU A 73 -12.52 20.21 -5.72
CA GLU A 73 -11.35 20.20 -6.62
C GLU A 73 -10.57 18.89 -6.56
N ASN A 74 -10.41 18.33 -5.35
CA ASN A 74 -9.84 17.02 -5.15
C ASN A 74 -10.69 15.93 -5.83
N PHE A 75 -12.01 16.02 -5.74
CA PHE A 75 -12.92 15.07 -6.41
C PHE A 75 -12.90 15.19 -7.94
N GLU A 76 -12.74 16.39 -8.50
CA GLU A 76 -12.51 16.56 -9.94
C GLU A 76 -11.17 15.97 -10.38
N SER A 77 -10.10 16.22 -9.61
CA SER A 77 -8.78 15.64 -9.86
C SER A 77 -8.80 14.10 -9.78
N TYR A 78 -9.54 13.55 -8.82
CA TYR A 78 -9.84 12.12 -8.71
C TYR A 78 -10.40 11.57 -10.02
N LYS A 79 -11.47 12.18 -10.55
CA LYS A 79 -12.11 11.77 -11.80
C LYS A 79 -11.13 11.80 -12.98
N GLN A 80 -10.24 12.78 -13.03
CA GLN A 80 -9.21 12.86 -14.07
C GLN A 80 -8.17 11.74 -13.96
N TYR A 81 -7.61 11.48 -12.77
CA TYR A 81 -6.66 10.39 -12.57
C TYR A 81 -7.28 9.02 -12.80
N LEU A 82 -8.55 8.85 -12.44
CA LEU A 82 -9.30 7.62 -12.68
C LEU A 82 -9.40 7.31 -14.18
N LYS A 83 -9.74 8.31 -15.00
CA LYS A 83 -9.77 8.18 -16.48
C LYS A 83 -8.41 7.76 -17.05
N LYS A 84 -7.32 8.29 -16.48
CA LYS A 84 -5.93 7.92 -16.85
C LYS A 84 -5.47 6.58 -16.26
N LYS A 85 -6.32 5.88 -15.49
CA LYS A 85 -6.01 4.64 -14.76
C LYS A 85 -4.83 4.82 -13.78
N GLU A 86 -4.61 6.03 -13.26
CA GLU A 86 -3.60 6.33 -12.24
C GLU A 86 -4.15 6.07 -10.83
N PHE A 87 -4.45 4.81 -10.53
CA PHE A 87 -5.28 4.40 -9.39
C PHE A 87 -4.80 4.91 -8.02
N HIS A 88 -3.52 4.83 -7.68
CA HIS A 88 -3.03 5.36 -6.41
C HIS A 88 -3.27 6.87 -6.25
N LYS A 89 -3.02 7.64 -7.33
CA LYS A 89 -3.23 9.09 -7.29
C LYS A 89 -4.71 9.43 -7.25
N ALA A 90 -5.54 8.69 -7.99
CA ALA A 90 -6.99 8.83 -7.92
C ALA A 90 -7.46 8.58 -6.48
N TYR A 91 -7.14 7.43 -5.91
CA TYR A 91 -7.55 7.06 -4.55
C TYR A 91 -7.11 8.11 -3.51
N SER A 92 -5.85 8.55 -3.55
CA SER A 92 -5.34 9.59 -2.64
C SER A 92 -6.11 10.92 -2.74
N ARG A 93 -6.54 11.32 -3.95
CA ARG A 93 -7.38 12.50 -4.14
C ARG A 93 -8.80 12.30 -3.60
N LEU A 94 -9.36 11.10 -3.75
CA LEU A 94 -10.65 10.75 -3.17
C LEU A 94 -10.64 10.78 -1.64
N GLU A 95 -9.60 10.21 -1.02
CA GLU A 95 -9.39 10.30 0.44
C GLU A 95 -9.26 11.76 0.88
N SER A 96 -8.45 12.55 0.17
CA SER A 96 -8.27 13.98 0.49
C SER A 96 -9.59 14.75 0.42
N ALA A 97 -10.45 14.45 -0.57
CA ALA A 97 -11.77 15.06 -0.68
C ALA A 97 -12.66 14.70 0.53
N LEU A 98 -12.66 13.45 0.98
CA LEU A 98 -13.46 13.00 2.13
C LEU A 98 -12.91 13.48 3.47
N ILE A 99 -11.59 13.65 3.61
CA ILE A 99 -10.99 14.27 4.80
C ILE A 99 -11.46 15.72 4.94
N GLN A 100 -11.53 16.46 3.82
CA GLN A 100 -11.95 17.86 3.81
C GLN A 100 -13.47 18.02 3.95
N ASN A 101 -14.25 17.20 3.25
CA ASN A 101 -15.70 17.18 3.34
C ASN A 101 -16.23 15.74 3.44
N PRO A 102 -16.37 15.21 4.67
CA PRO A 102 -16.90 13.85 4.89
C PRO A 102 -18.34 13.66 4.40
N LYS A 103 -19.08 14.75 4.13
CA LYS A 103 -20.48 14.71 3.70
C LYS A 103 -20.64 14.72 2.18
N LEU A 104 -19.57 14.88 1.39
CA LEU A 104 -19.61 14.84 -0.06
C LEU A 104 -20.14 13.48 -0.53
N ILE A 105 -21.35 13.45 -1.08
CA ILE A 105 -22.10 12.20 -1.34
C ILE A 105 -21.41 11.39 -2.43
N GLU A 106 -21.06 12.05 -3.53
CA GLU A 106 -20.45 11.45 -4.71
C GLU A 106 -19.10 10.80 -4.37
N ALA A 107 -18.31 11.44 -3.50
CA ALA A 107 -17.04 10.88 -3.06
C ALA A 107 -17.23 9.65 -2.15
N ARG A 108 -18.27 9.64 -1.30
CA ARG A 108 -18.58 8.48 -0.45
C ARG A 108 -19.07 7.29 -1.26
N GLU A 109 -19.92 7.53 -2.26
CA GLU A 109 -20.37 6.49 -3.19
C GLU A 109 -19.19 5.88 -3.95
N GLU A 110 -18.31 6.73 -4.48
CA GLU A 110 -17.12 6.27 -5.20
C GLU A 110 -16.16 5.47 -4.31
N MET A 111 -16.03 5.82 -3.03
CA MET A 111 -15.16 5.09 -2.08
C MET A 111 -15.51 3.60 -1.98
N GLN A 112 -16.79 3.25 -2.10
CA GLN A 112 -17.27 1.85 -2.01
C GLN A 112 -16.81 0.96 -3.18
N HIS A 113 -16.28 1.55 -4.24
CA HIS A 113 -15.78 0.85 -5.41
C HIS A 113 -14.29 0.45 -5.32
N TRP A 114 -13.58 0.95 -4.32
CA TRP A 114 -12.15 0.71 -4.14
C TRP A 114 -11.90 -0.51 -3.28
N TRP A 115 -11.01 -1.39 -3.74
CA TRP A 115 -10.44 -2.45 -2.92
C TRP A 115 -9.05 -2.05 -2.44
N HIS A 116 -8.80 -2.27 -1.16
CA HIS A 116 -7.48 -2.25 -0.57
C HIS A 116 -6.89 -3.65 -0.59
N LEU A 117 -5.69 -3.76 -1.11
CA LEU A 117 -4.97 -5.01 -1.20
C LEU A 117 -3.76 -4.99 -0.28
N LEU A 118 -3.52 -6.14 0.35
CA LEU A 118 -2.25 -6.47 0.97
C LEU A 118 -1.71 -7.68 0.19
N ILE A 119 -0.47 -7.57 -0.32
CA ILE A 119 0.22 -8.67 -0.99
C ILE A 119 1.35 -9.11 -0.08
N THR A 120 1.36 -10.37 0.35
CA THR A 120 2.29 -10.85 1.39
C THR A 120 2.95 -12.16 1.02
N GLY A 121 4.08 -12.43 1.67
CA GLY A 121 4.79 -13.70 1.57
C GLY A 121 6.14 -13.65 2.28
N LYS A 122 6.86 -14.76 2.25
CA LYS A 122 8.22 -14.87 2.76
C LYS A 122 9.14 -15.55 1.75
N ILE A 123 10.35 -15.02 1.61
CA ILE A 123 11.41 -15.58 0.79
C ILE A 123 12.54 -16.10 1.70
N GLU A 124 12.86 -17.38 1.59
CA GLU A 124 14.00 -18.02 2.26
C GLU A 124 15.10 -18.29 1.23
N LEU A 125 16.28 -17.71 1.44
CA LEU A 125 17.42 -17.88 0.53
C LEU A 125 18.38 -18.94 1.09
N GLU A 126 18.63 -20.00 0.32
CA GLU A 126 19.63 -21.02 0.63
C GLU A 126 20.76 -21.00 -0.39
N PHE A 127 21.97 -20.69 0.07
CA PHE A 127 23.18 -20.74 -0.73
C PHE A 127 24.35 -21.27 0.10
N LYS A 128 25.16 -22.15 -0.49
CA LYS A 128 26.38 -22.68 0.15
C LYS A 128 27.58 -21.75 0.03
N ARG A 129 27.64 -20.95 -1.04
CA ARG A 129 28.66 -19.94 -1.30
C ARG A 129 28.02 -18.82 -2.12
N PHE A 130 28.16 -17.56 -1.70
CA PHE A 130 27.83 -16.43 -2.55
C PHE A 130 28.99 -16.19 -3.53
N SER A 131 29.09 -17.00 -4.59
CA SER A 131 30.14 -16.83 -5.59
C SER A 131 29.75 -15.72 -6.56
N SER A 132 30.14 -14.48 -6.29
CA SER A 132 30.59 -13.54 -7.33
C SER A 132 31.00 -12.22 -6.69
N ASN A 133 31.99 -11.59 -7.32
CA ASN A 133 32.43 -10.21 -7.14
C ASN A 133 31.22 -9.25 -7.06
N LEU A 134 30.65 -9.08 -5.88
CA LEU A 134 29.85 -7.91 -5.54
C LEU A 134 30.86 -6.78 -5.38
N ARG A 135 31.29 -6.20 -6.51
CA ARG A 135 32.04 -4.93 -6.51
C ARG A 135 31.27 -3.94 -5.64
N LEU A 136 32.00 -3.12 -4.87
CA LEU A 136 31.47 -2.06 -4.01
C LEU A 136 30.24 -1.41 -4.66
N ALA A 137 29.06 -1.70 -4.12
CA ALA A 137 27.82 -1.03 -4.49
C ALA A 137 27.39 -0.17 -3.31
N GLU A 138 26.75 0.96 -3.59
CA GLU A 138 26.32 1.87 -2.54
C GLU A 138 25.12 1.29 -1.79
N GLU A 139 24.17 0.69 -2.51
CA GLU A 139 22.96 0.11 -1.91
C GLU A 139 22.56 -1.19 -2.61
N MET A 140 22.08 -2.16 -1.82
CA MET A 140 21.55 -3.44 -2.29
C MET A 140 20.26 -3.78 -1.55
N PHE A 141 19.18 -4.03 -2.31
CA PHE A 141 17.88 -4.40 -1.76
C PHE A 141 17.37 -5.69 -2.40
N LEU A 142 16.98 -6.66 -1.59
CA LEU A 142 16.19 -7.79 -2.07
C LEU A 142 14.79 -7.29 -2.42
N LEU A 143 14.33 -7.64 -3.62
CA LEU A 143 13.09 -7.12 -4.18
C LEU A 143 12.31 -8.23 -4.86
N ILE A 144 11.00 -8.22 -4.64
CA ILE A 144 10.03 -9.04 -5.37
C ILE A 144 9.17 -8.14 -6.25
N ARG A 145 8.85 -8.63 -7.45
CA ARG A 145 7.95 -7.99 -8.41
C ARG A 145 6.75 -8.88 -8.64
N PHE A 146 5.59 -8.27 -8.80
CA PHE A 146 4.33 -8.91 -9.12
C PHE A 146 3.74 -8.36 -10.40
N ASN A 147 3.13 -9.24 -11.20
CA ASN A 147 2.21 -8.83 -12.24
C ASN A 147 0.84 -8.63 -11.59
N SER A 148 0.26 -7.45 -11.81
CA SER A 148 -1.14 -7.20 -11.45
C SER A 148 -2.07 -7.56 -12.62
N PRO A 149 -3.37 -7.77 -12.36
CA PRO A 149 -4.35 -8.14 -13.38
C PRO A 149 -4.54 -7.06 -14.47
N ASN A 150 -4.10 -5.83 -14.21
CA ASN A 150 -4.19 -4.72 -15.16
C ASN A 150 -2.88 -4.48 -15.95
N GLY A 151 -1.91 -5.39 -15.83
CA GLY A 151 -0.62 -5.30 -16.54
C GLY A 151 0.42 -4.39 -15.89
N LYS A 152 0.14 -3.80 -14.71
CA LYS A 152 1.15 -3.04 -13.97
C LYS A 152 2.07 -3.95 -13.17
N LEU A 153 3.34 -3.58 -13.13
CA LEU A 153 4.34 -4.19 -12.25
C LEU A 153 4.33 -3.51 -10.89
N ILE A 154 4.15 -4.31 -9.84
CA ILE A 154 4.22 -3.87 -8.46
C ILE A 154 5.51 -4.43 -7.86
N SER A 155 6.23 -3.63 -7.09
CA SER A 155 7.50 -4.02 -6.48
C SER A 155 7.45 -3.84 -4.97
N GLY A 156 8.01 -4.79 -4.23
CA GLY A 156 8.14 -4.72 -2.78
C GLY A 156 9.52 -5.13 -2.32
N ASN A 157 9.98 -4.49 -1.25
CA ASN A 157 11.23 -4.88 -0.60
C ASN A 157 11.00 -6.15 0.22
N ILE A 158 11.97 -7.05 0.16
CA ILE A 158 12.03 -8.22 1.03
C ILE A 158 12.93 -7.84 2.20
N SER A 159 12.41 -7.97 3.42
CA SER A 159 13.20 -7.76 4.64
C SER A 159 14.41 -8.69 4.66
N SER A 160 15.63 -8.14 4.78
CA SER A 160 16.86 -8.91 4.89
C SER A 160 16.92 -9.74 6.17
N GLU A 161 16.28 -9.28 7.24
CA GLU A 161 16.26 -9.93 8.55
C GLU A 161 15.29 -11.11 8.61
N THR A 162 14.12 -10.95 7.98
CA THR A 162 12.99 -11.88 8.19
C THR A 162 12.63 -12.66 6.94
N GLY A 163 13.06 -12.19 5.76
CA GLY A 163 12.61 -12.67 4.46
C GLY A 163 11.15 -12.31 4.13
N ILE A 164 10.43 -11.64 5.04
CA ILE A 164 9.02 -11.27 4.83
C ILE A 164 8.96 -10.04 3.92
N PHE A 165 7.99 -10.05 3.01
CA PHE A 165 7.57 -8.87 2.27
C PHE A 165 6.08 -8.63 2.48
N PHE A 166 5.69 -7.35 2.41
CA PHE A 166 4.30 -6.95 2.29
C PHE A 166 4.22 -5.70 1.41
N ILE A 167 3.16 -5.60 0.61
CA ILE A 167 2.92 -4.47 -0.29
C ILE A 167 1.45 -4.09 -0.20
N GLU A 168 1.17 -2.81 0.01
CA GLU A 168 -0.18 -2.27 -0.07
C GLU A 168 -0.47 -1.76 -1.48
N ASP A 169 -1.62 -2.11 -2.03
CA ASP A 169 -2.09 -1.67 -3.35
C ASP A 169 -3.57 -1.29 -3.29
N VAL A 170 -4.07 -0.56 -4.29
CA VAL A 170 -5.48 -0.19 -4.43
C VAL A 170 -5.97 -0.42 -5.85
N VAL A 171 -7.15 -1.03 -5.98
CA VAL A 171 -7.76 -1.33 -7.28
C VAL A 171 -9.21 -0.86 -7.33
N TYR A 172 -9.62 -0.35 -8.49
CA TYR A 172 -10.94 0.22 -8.70
C TYR A 172 -11.88 -0.77 -9.40
N ARG A 173 -13.08 -0.95 -8.85
CA ARG A 173 -14.16 -1.81 -9.37
C ARG A 173 -13.69 -3.23 -9.74
N ALA A 174 -12.66 -3.74 -9.05
CA ALA A 174 -12.16 -5.07 -9.28
C ALA A 174 -13.19 -6.12 -8.86
N LYS A 175 -13.40 -7.12 -9.72
CA LYS A 175 -14.16 -8.32 -9.36
C LYS A 175 -13.30 -9.18 -8.44
N ALA A 176 -13.89 -9.83 -7.45
CA ALA A 176 -13.16 -10.70 -6.51
C ALA A 176 -12.29 -11.76 -7.22
N LYS A 177 -12.75 -12.30 -8.35
CA LYS A 177 -11.95 -13.23 -9.16
C LYS A 177 -10.67 -12.63 -9.74
N GLN A 178 -10.70 -11.35 -10.13
CA GLN A 178 -9.53 -10.67 -10.68
C GLN A 178 -8.41 -10.54 -9.64
N LEU A 179 -8.76 -10.49 -8.34
CA LEU A 179 -7.76 -10.44 -7.26
C LEU A 179 -6.94 -11.74 -7.17
N ALA A 180 -7.43 -12.85 -7.71
CA ALA A 180 -6.68 -14.11 -7.77
C ALA A 180 -5.63 -14.16 -8.89
N GLU A 181 -5.64 -13.20 -9.82
CA GLU A 181 -4.79 -13.22 -11.02
C GLU A 181 -3.40 -12.62 -10.78
N TYR A 182 -3.18 -11.98 -9.62
CA TYR A 182 -1.86 -11.52 -9.18
C TYR A 182 -0.87 -12.68 -9.14
N ASN A 183 0.31 -12.48 -9.68
CA ASN A 183 1.34 -13.51 -9.72
C ASN A 183 2.75 -12.92 -9.61
N ILE A 184 3.72 -13.73 -9.19
CA ILE A 184 5.12 -13.32 -9.07
C ILE A 184 5.68 -13.12 -10.49
N ASN A 185 6.21 -11.93 -10.75
CA ASN A 185 6.97 -11.62 -11.97
C ASN A 185 8.44 -12.01 -11.82
N ALA A 186 9.09 -11.54 -10.75
CA ALA A 186 10.51 -11.75 -10.53
C ALA A 186 10.89 -11.60 -9.06
N ILE A 187 11.93 -12.31 -8.65
CA ILE A 187 12.59 -12.14 -7.35
C ILE A 187 14.06 -11.92 -7.63
N GLY A 188 14.68 -10.92 -7.00
CA GLY A 188 16.08 -10.60 -7.26
C GLY A 188 16.65 -9.54 -6.34
N LEU A 189 17.83 -9.07 -6.74
CA LEU A 189 18.58 -8.03 -6.03
C LEU A 189 18.61 -6.76 -6.87
N LYS A 190 18.07 -5.66 -6.33
CA LYS A 190 18.25 -4.31 -6.86
C LYS A 190 19.57 -3.78 -6.34
N ILE A 191 20.44 -3.35 -7.24
CA ILE A 191 21.77 -2.82 -6.95
C ILE A 191 21.82 -1.40 -7.48
N LYS A 192 22.17 -0.46 -6.62
CA LYS A 192 22.41 0.93 -6.99
C LYS A 192 23.92 1.18 -6.96
N ARG A 193 24.46 1.68 -8.08
CA ARG A 193 25.88 1.97 -8.23
C ARG A 193 26.07 3.39 -8.72
N LYS A 194 27.01 4.12 -8.12
CA LYS A 194 27.48 5.38 -8.66
C LYS A 194 28.65 5.12 -9.59
N SER A 195 28.57 5.65 -10.80
CA SER A 195 29.68 5.61 -11.75
C SER A 195 30.79 6.56 -11.29
N PRO A 196 32.03 6.37 -11.77
CA PRO A 196 33.12 7.32 -11.53
C PRO A 196 32.78 8.75 -12.01
N LEU A 197 31.85 8.90 -12.95
CA LEU A 197 31.35 10.17 -13.48
C LEU A 197 30.17 10.75 -12.66
N GLY A 198 29.79 10.12 -11.55
CA GLY A 198 28.72 10.57 -10.65
C GLY A 198 27.30 10.09 -11.02
N TYR A 199 27.12 9.38 -12.14
CA TYR A 199 25.81 8.85 -12.56
C TYR A 199 25.37 7.67 -11.70
N VAL A 200 24.10 7.64 -11.31
CA VAL A 200 23.52 6.51 -10.58
C VAL A 200 22.94 5.49 -11.56
N HIS A 201 23.51 4.29 -11.58
CA HIS A 201 23.01 3.14 -12.33
C HIS A 201 22.21 2.21 -11.42
N ASN A 202 21.01 1.83 -11.85
CA ASN A 202 20.14 0.89 -11.17
C ASN A 202 20.09 -0.43 -11.94
N GLU A 203 20.68 -1.48 -11.37
CA GLU A 203 20.66 -2.83 -11.93
C GLU A 203 19.68 -3.71 -11.13
N PHE A 204 18.90 -4.58 -11.79
CA PHE A 204 18.09 -5.59 -11.11
C PHE A 204 18.51 -6.99 -11.53
N LYS A 205 19.33 -7.63 -10.68
CA LYS A 205 19.82 -8.99 -10.88
C LYS A 205 18.76 -9.99 -10.44
N LYS A 206 18.07 -10.56 -11.43
CA LYS A 206 16.97 -11.52 -11.21
C LYS A 206 17.52 -12.88 -10.80
N PHE A 207 16.99 -13.43 -9.71
CA PHE A 207 17.21 -14.82 -9.30
C PHE A 207 16.17 -15.73 -9.95
N ILE A 208 14.91 -15.36 -9.78
CA ILE A 208 13.75 -16.01 -10.40
C ILE A 208 13.10 -14.99 -11.33
N ASN A 209 12.71 -15.43 -12.53
CA ASN A 209 12.11 -14.56 -13.55
C ASN A 209 11.03 -15.33 -14.32
N PHE A 210 9.78 -15.16 -13.89
CA PHE A 210 8.58 -15.68 -14.56
C PHE A 210 8.10 -14.78 -15.71
N LYS A 211 8.66 -13.57 -15.85
CA LYS A 211 8.22 -12.51 -16.78
C LYS A 211 6.75 -12.10 -16.53
N GLU A 212 6.19 -11.30 -17.44
CA GLU A 212 4.79 -10.90 -17.44
C GLU A 212 3.92 -12.15 -17.71
N LEU A 213 3.29 -12.65 -16.65
CA LEU A 213 2.33 -13.75 -16.72
C LEU A 213 0.92 -13.21 -16.54
N SER A 214 0.00 -13.80 -17.27
CA SER A 214 -1.44 -13.66 -17.05
C SER A 214 -2.07 -15.03 -17.26
N PRO A 215 -3.13 -15.39 -16.53
CA PRO A 215 -3.82 -16.65 -16.76
C PRO A 215 -4.35 -16.66 -18.20
N LEU A 216 -4.18 -17.78 -18.90
CA LEU A 216 -4.78 -17.98 -20.21
C LEU A 216 -6.31 -17.92 -20.11
N GLU A 217 -6.84 -18.39 -18.99
CA GLU A 217 -8.27 -18.36 -18.71
C GLU A 217 -8.57 -18.41 -17.21
N VAL A 218 -9.71 -17.84 -16.84
CA VAL A 218 -10.28 -17.88 -15.49
C VAL A 218 -11.69 -18.48 -15.54
N ARG A 219 -11.80 -19.77 -15.18
CA ARG A 219 -13.03 -20.57 -15.30
C ARG A 219 -13.69 -20.84 -13.93
N GLY A 220 -14.91 -21.38 -13.97
CA GLY A 220 -15.68 -21.75 -12.77
C GLY A 220 -16.45 -20.58 -12.17
N LYS A 221 -17.10 -20.76 -11.02
CA LYS A 221 -17.85 -19.70 -10.31
C LYS A 221 -17.29 -19.54 -8.90
N LEU A 222 -17.14 -18.30 -8.47
CA LEU A 222 -16.89 -18.00 -7.06
C LEU A 222 -18.23 -18.15 -6.35
N ASN A 223 -18.35 -19.08 -5.40
CA ASN A 223 -19.60 -19.18 -4.64
C ASN A 223 -19.81 -17.89 -3.80
N ASN A 224 -21.06 -17.55 -3.51
CA ASN A 224 -21.43 -16.35 -2.76
C ASN A 224 -21.64 -16.60 -1.25
N ASN A 225 -21.15 -17.72 -0.72
CA ASN A 225 -21.25 -18.11 0.69
C ASN A 225 -20.15 -17.40 1.48
N PHE A 226 -20.27 -16.08 1.60
CA PHE A 226 -19.46 -15.28 2.50
C PHE A 226 -19.95 -15.48 3.93
N LEU A 227 -19.03 -15.46 4.89
CA LEU A 227 -19.38 -15.42 6.31
C LEU A 227 -20.14 -14.13 6.60
N THR A 228 -21.10 -14.20 7.51
CA THR A 228 -21.86 -13.02 7.97
C THR A 228 -20.98 -12.04 8.73
N ASN A 229 -20.06 -12.56 9.55
CA ASN A 229 -19.10 -11.78 10.32
C ASN A 229 -17.67 -12.16 9.90
N PRO A 230 -16.80 -11.17 9.60
CA PRO A 230 -15.39 -11.43 9.33
C PRO A 230 -14.69 -12.12 10.50
N LYS A 231 -13.85 -13.10 10.20
CA LYS A 231 -13.00 -13.82 11.17
C LYS A 231 -11.55 -13.39 11.06
N ASN A 232 -10.79 -13.53 12.14
CA ASN A 232 -9.37 -13.23 12.11
C ASN A 232 -8.63 -14.26 11.25
N VAL A 233 -7.69 -13.83 10.41
CA VAL A 233 -6.87 -14.69 9.56
C VAL A 233 -6.14 -15.76 10.40
N LEU A 234 -5.69 -15.42 11.60
CA LEU A 234 -5.01 -16.33 12.53
C LEU A 234 -5.88 -17.55 12.91
N ASP A 235 -7.21 -17.41 12.95
CA ASP A 235 -8.12 -18.52 13.24
C ASP A 235 -8.13 -19.57 12.13
N HIS A 236 -7.81 -19.17 10.90
CA HIS A 236 -7.75 -20.05 9.73
C HIS A 236 -6.37 -20.69 9.54
N ARG A 237 -5.28 -20.05 10.00
CA ARG A 237 -3.89 -20.49 9.76
C ARG A 237 -3.61 -21.95 10.17
N PRO A 238 -4.11 -22.48 11.31
CA PRO A 238 -3.86 -23.87 11.70
C PRO A 238 -4.26 -24.89 10.62
N ILE A 239 -5.30 -24.62 9.83
CA ILE A 239 -5.78 -25.51 8.78
C ILE A 239 -4.84 -25.52 7.55
N LEU A 240 -3.89 -24.58 7.46
CA LEU A 240 -2.86 -24.58 6.41
C LEU A 240 -1.68 -25.50 6.76
N ILE A 241 -1.59 -25.97 8.00
CA ILE A 241 -0.55 -26.91 8.43
C ILE A 241 -0.71 -28.23 7.67
N ASN A 242 0.35 -28.64 7.00
CA ASN A 242 0.37 -29.82 6.15
C ASN A 242 1.72 -30.53 6.25
N LYS A 243 1.70 -31.78 6.71
CA LYS A 243 2.89 -32.63 6.86
C LYS A 243 3.33 -33.34 5.56
N LYS A 244 2.68 -33.06 4.43
CA LYS A 244 3.14 -33.56 3.13
C LYS A 244 4.55 -33.05 2.84
N LYS A 245 5.35 -33.91 2.20
CA LYS A 245 6.70 -33.57 1.77
C LYS A 245 6.66 -32.35 0.86
N ASP A 246 7.59 -31.42 1.07
CA ASP A 246 7.70 -30.25 0.21
C ASP A 246 7.96 -30.68 -1.24
N PRO A 247 7.42 -29.96 -2.22
CA PRO A 247 7.78 -30.16 -3.63
C PRO A 247 9.30 -30.10 -3.82
N THR A 248 9.78 -30.83 -4.81
CA THR A 248 11.17 -30.70 -5.25
C THR A 248 11.41 -29.29 -5.78
N THR A 249 12.59 -28.73 -5.53
CA THR A 249 13.00 -27.47 -6.16
C THR A 249 13.03 -27.61 -7.66
N TRP A 250 12.59 -26.59 -8.38
CA TRP A 250 12.61 -26.58 -9.84
C TRP A 250 13.16 -25.26 -10.38
N LYS A 251 13.58 -25.26 -11.64
CA LYS A 251 14.07 -24.08 -12.35
C LYS A 251 12.94 -23.59 -13.26
N PRO A 252 12.30 -22.46 -12.94
CA PRO A 252 11.15 -22.01 -13.71
C PRO A 252 11.58 -21.57 -15.11
N PRO A 253 10.81 -21.92 -16.16
CA PRO A 253 10.98 -21.32 -17.47
C PRO A 253 10.61 -19.83 -17.38
N SER A 254 11.08 -19.04 -18.35
CA SER A 254 10.77 -17.62 -18.40
C SER A 254 9.31 -17.30 -18.73
N LEU A 255 8.52 -18.27 -19.17
CA LEU A 255 7.10 -18.12 -19.48
C LEU A 255 6.38 -19.37 -18.97
N VAL A 256 5.27 -19.16 -18.26
CA VAL A 256 4.44 -20.25 -17.74
C VAL A 256 2.99 -19.98 -18.15
N SER A 257 2.44 -20.89 -18.94
CA SER A 257 1.01 -20.88 -19.25
C SER A 257 0.24 -21.60 -18.16
N TYR A 258 -0.85 -20.98 -17.69
CA TYR A 258 -1.71 -21.55 -16.66
C TYR A 258 -3.17 -21.10 -16.78
N VAL A 259 -4.08 -21.88 -16.20
CA VAL A 259 -5.50 -21.58 -16.06
C VAL A 259 -5.86 -21.56 -14.57
N LEU A 260 -6.73 -20.64 -14.17
CA LEU A 260 -7.33 -20.62 -12.85
C LEU A 260 -8.75 -21.19 -12.92
N HIS A 261 -9.01 -22.27 -12.19
CA HIS A 261 -10.35 -22.87 -12.12
C HIS A 261 -10.91 -22.80 -10.70
N PHE A 262 -11.95 -21.99 -10.52
CA PHE A 262 -12.66 -21.82 -9.25
C PHE A 262 -13.59 -23.00 -8.98
N VAL A 263 -13.35 -23.72 -7.90
CA VAL A 263 -14.16 -24.86 -7.42
C VAL A 263 -14.36 -24.69 -5.92
N ASP A 264 -15.58 -24.34 -5.51
CA ASP A 264 -15.95 -24.03 -4.13
C ASP A 264 -15.05 -22.93 -3.52
N ASP A 265 -14.34 -23.26 -2.43
CA ASP A 265 -13.39 -22.39 -1.74
C ASP A 265 -11.93 -22.67 -2.15
N LYS A 266 -11.75 -23.26 -3.33
CA LYS A 266 -10.44 -23.59 -3.90
C LYS A 266 -10.30 -23.00 -5.29
N ILE A 267 -9.06 -22.67 -5.64
CA ILE A 267 -8.66 -22.23 -6.97
C ILE A 267 -7.61 -23.22 -7.47
N LYS A 268 -7.98 -24.05 -8.44
CA LYS A 268 -7.04 -24.97 -9.08
C LYS A 268 -6.16 -24.20 -10.07
N VAL A 269 -4.85 -24.32 -9.90
CA VAL A 269 -3.82 -23.76 -10.80
C VAL A 269 -3.39 -24.86 -11.75
N ILE A 270 -3.96 -24.84 -12.95
CA ILE A 270 -3.71 -25.87 -13.97
C ILE A 270 -2.58 -25.38 -14.87
N THR A 271 -1.47 -26.12 -14.92
CA THR A 271 -0.31 -25.82 -15.77
C THR A 271 0.36 -27.11 -16.21
N SER A 272 1.04 -27.09 -17.36
CA SER A 272 1.80 -28.24 -17.89
C SER A 272 2.96 -28.68 -16.99
N SER A 273 3.48 -27.77 -16.17
CA SER A 273 4.58 -28.06 -15.25
C SER A 273 4.14 -28.66 -13.91
N GLU A 274 2.83 -28.63 -13.61
CA GLU A 274 2.26 -28.96 -12.30
C GLU A 274 2.89 -28.13 -11.15
N ARG A 275 3.22 -26.85 -11.42
CA ARG A 275 3.86 -25.90 -10.49
C ARG A 275 3.05 -24.62 -10.31
N SER A 276 3.05 -24.03 -9.10
CA SER A 276 2.21 -22.84 -8.77
C SER A 276 2.95 -21.84 -7.90
N GLU A 277 4.27 -21.95 -7.77
CA GLU A 277 5.07 -21.01 -6.98
C GLU A 277 4.91 -19.56 -7.46
N PHE A 278 4.54 -19.35 -8.72
CA PHE A 278 4.23 -18.02 -9.27
C PHE A 278 2.85 -17.49 -8.86
N ALA A 279 1.87 -18.35 -8.55
CA ALA A 279 0.52 -17.96 -8.16
C ALA A 279 0.45 -17.75 -6.63
N PRO A 280 -0.60 -17.11 -6.08
CA PRO A 280 -0.79 -17.04 -4.62
C PRO A 280 -0.96 -18.44 -4.02
N ALA A 281 -0.76 -18.56 -2.70
CA ALA A 281 -1.11 -19.74 -1.92
C ALA A 281 -2.53 -19.62 -1.36
N VAL A 282 -2.91 -18.43 -0.89
CA VAL A 282 -4.23 -18.16 -0.30
C VAL A 282 -4.68 -16.75 -0.68
N LEU A 283 -5.97 -16.60 -0.98
CA LEU A 283 -6.64 -15.31 -1.11
C LEU A 283 -7.67 -15.16 0.00
N TYR A 284 -7.47 -14.17 0.86
CA TYR A 284 -8.43 -13.74 1.86
C TYR A 284 -9.22 -12.56 1.32
N LEU A 285 -10.54 -12.61 1.44
CA LEU A 285 -11.44 -11.54 1.04
C LEU A 285 -12.21 -11.06 2.27
N ASN A 286 -12.39 -9.76 2.36
CA ASN A 286 -13.32 -9.07 3.23
C ASN A 286 -14.14 -8.12 2.34
N LYS A 287 -15.34 -8.57 1.99
CA LYS A 287 -16.25 -7.87 1.09
C LYS A 287 -16.89 -6.64 1.75
N SER A 288 -17.14 -6.68 3.06
CA SER A 288 -17.73 -5.54 3.79
C SER A 288 -16.81 -4.33 3.76
N ASP A 289 -15.52 -4.55 4.04
CA ASP A 289 -14.53 -3.48 4.17
C ASP A 289 -13.74 -3.24 2.87
N LYS A 290 -14.04 -4.01 1.82
CA LYS A 290 -13.32 -4.02 0.54
C LYS A 290 -11.82 -4.21 0.71
N ARG A 291 -11.45 -5.20 1.53
CA ARG A 291 -10.05 -5.56 1.77
C ARG A 291 -9.77 -6.95 1.27
N ALA A 292 -8.60 -7.15 0.69
CA ALA A 292 -8.12 -8.48 0.36
C ALA A 292 -6.67 -8.64 0.79
N ASN A 293 -6.32 -9.85 1.23
CA ASN A 293 -4.92 -10.25 1.36
C ASN A 293 -4.61 -11.39 0.38
N ILE A 294 -3.59 -11.16 -0.44
CA ILE A 294 -3.04 -12.08 -1.42
C ILE A 294 -1.74 -12.64 -0.83
N ASP A 295 -1.82 -13.83 -0.23
CA ASP A 295 -0.71 -14.50 0.44
C ASP A 295 -0.03 -15.48 -0.51
N PHE A 296 1.25 -15.27 -0.80
CA PHE A 296 2.08 -16.12 -1.67
C PHE A 296 2.77 -17.28 -0.93
N GLY A 297 2.59 -17.35 0.38
CA GLY A 297 3.19 -18.35 1.26
C GLY A 297 4.68 -18.14 1.46
N VAL A 298 5.38 -19.24 1.80
CA VAL A 298 6.84 -19.26 1.95
C VAL A 298 7.46 -19.86 0.70
N SER A 299 8.27 -19.08 0.00
CA SER A 299 9.05 -19.56 -1.15
C SER A 299 10.51 -19.71 -0.76
N GLN A 300 11.07 -20.89 -1.03
CA GLN A 300 12.46 -21.20 -0.77
C GLN A 300 13.23 -21.16 -2.08
N LEU A 301 14.22 -20.29 -2.14
CA LEU A 301 15.10 -20.08 -3.28
C LEU A 301 16.43 -20.74 -2.99
N ARG A 302 16.83 -21.69 -3.84
CA ARG A 302 18.08 -22.42 -3.70
C ARG A 302 18.98 -22.17 -4.89
N MET A 303 20.20 -21.74 -4.62
CA MET A 303 21.23 -21.62 -5.63
C MET A 303 21.91 -22.98 -5.85
N ASP A 304 22.14 -23.35 -7.11
CA ASP A 304 22.88 -24.57 -7.42
C ASP A 304 24.36 -24.49 -7.03
N SER A 305 25.03 -25.64 -6.99
CA SER A 305 26.45 -25.73 -6.58
C SER A 305 27.39 -24.90 -7.46
N SER A 306 26.99 -24.59 -8.69
CA SER A 306 27.75 -23.74 -9.61
C SER A 306 27.67 -22.25 -9.26
N GLY A 307 26.72 -21.86 -8.40
CA GLY A 307 26.47 -20.47 -8.05
C GLY A 307 25.84 -19.63 -9.16
N ARG A 308 25.35 -20.25 -10.24
CA ARG A 308 24.88 -19.55 -11.44
C ARG A 308 23.37 -19.58 -11.62
N LYS A 309 22.69 -20.63 -11.16
CA LYS A 309 21.25 -20.77 -11.39
C LYS A 309 20.51 -20.92 -10.07
N TRP A 310 19.40 -20.21 -9.97
CA TRP A 310 18.46 -20.31 -8.87
C TRP A 310 17.32 -21.27 -9.22
N SER A 311 16.82 -21.94 -8.20
CA SER A 311 15.64 -22.78 -8.23
C SER A 311 14.69 -22.35 -7.12
N ILE A 312 13.40 -22.62 -7.30
CA ILE A 312 12.34 -22.23 -6.36
C ILE A 312 11.51 -23.46 -5.98
N ARG A 313 10.95 -23.43 -4.78
CA ARG A 313 9.81 -24.26 -4.37
C ARG A 313 8.95 -23.48 -3.36
N ARG A 314 7.67 -23.82 -3.27
CA ARG A 314 6.82 -23.42 -2.14
C ARG A 314 7.01 -24.41 -0.98
N LYS A 315 7.31 -23.89 0.21
CA LYS A 315 7.41 -24.67 1.46
C LYS A 315 6.01 -24.82 2.07
N ASN A 316 5.68 -26.02 2.55
CA ASN A 316 4.47 -26.24 3.32
C ASN A 316 4.67 -25.75 4.76
N TYR A 317 3.63 -25.21 5.38
CA TYR A 317 3.62 -24.95 6.82
C TYR A 317 3.57 -26.27 7.57
N ARG A 318 4.63 -26.65 8.28
CA ARG A 318 4.65 -27.91 9.05
C ARG A 318 4.25 -27.70 10.51
N THR A 319 4.53 -26.51 11.02
CA THR A 319 4.17 -26.05 12.36
C THR A 319 3.67 -24.60 12.28
N SER A 320 3.12 -24.09 13.38
CA SER A 320 2.80 -22.66 13.52
C SER A 320 4.04 -21.77 13.47
N GLU A 321 5.20 -22.26 13.87
CA GLU A 321 6.48 -21.51 13.86
C GLU A 321 7.00 -21.28 12.44
N ASP A 322 6.75 -22.23 11.53
CA ASP A 322 7.06 -22.07 10.11
C ASP A 322 6.16 -21.03 9.41
N ASP A 323 5.06 -20.67 10.05
CA ASP A 323 4.09 -19.73 9.52
C ASP A 323 4.48 -18.28 9.84
N TYR A 324 5.03 -17.62 8.82
CA TYR A 324 5.48 -16.23 8.92
C TYR A 324 4.36 -15.24 9.31
N TYR A 325 3.09 -15.65 9.16
CA TYR A 325 1.94 -14.79 9.39
C TYR A 325 1.78 -14.39 10.85
N TYR A 326 2.19 -15.24 11.81
CA TYR A 326 2.21 -14.87 13.23
C TYR A 326 3.14 -13.68 13.48
N ARG A 327 4.30 -13.65 12.82
CA ARG A 327 5.21 -12.49 12.89
C ARG A 327 4.65 -11.28 12.15
N LEU A 328 4.08 -11.47 10.96
CA LEU A 328 3.46 -10.38 10.19
C LEU A 328 2.32 -9.71 10.98
N SER A 329 1.55 -10.51 11.73
CA SER A 329 0.39 -10.03 12.50
C SER A 329 0.73 -9.07 13.63
N SER A 330 2.00 -9.04 14.07
CA SER A 330 2.49 -8.06 15.05
C SER A 330 2.56 -6.63 14.51
N ASN A 331 2.51 -6.45 13.18
CA ASN A 331 2.47 -5.13 12.57
C ASN A 331 1.06 -4.52 12.66
N LEU A 332 0.88 -3.60 13.61
CA LEU A 332 -0.40 -2.94 13.89
C LEU A 332 -0.98 -2.18 12.69
N SER A 333 -0.15 -1.64 11.79
CA SER A 333 -0.64 -0.91 10.62
C SER A 333 -1.38 -1.81 9.63
N LEU A 334 -1.11 -3.12 9.67
CA LEU A 334 -1.69 -4.11 8.76
C LEU A 334 -2.92 -4.83 9.33
N ASN A 335 -3.28 -4.56 10.60
CA ASN A 335 -4.35 -5.27 11.31
C ASN A 335 -5.67 -5.33 10.52
N ARG A 336 -6.00 -4.23 9.83
CA ARG A 336 -7.19 -4.12 8.96
C ARG A 336 -7.28 -5.17 7.86
N TYR A 337 -6.18 -5.80 7.45
CA TYR A 337 -6.16 -6.86 6.42
C TYR A 337 -6.22 -8.27 7.01
N PHE A 338 -6.24 -8.41 8.33
CA PHE A 338 -6.24 -9.71 9.01
C PHE A 338 -7.64 -10.18 9.40
N TYR A 339 -8.67 -9.64 8.77
CA TYR A 339 -10.04 -10.11 8.88
C TYR A 339 -10.57 -10.50 7.51
N PHE A 340 -11.28 -11.62 7.44
CA PHE A 340 -11.83 -12.15 6.19
C PHE A 340 -13.27 -12.65 6.38
N ASP A 341 -14.11 -12.48 5.37
CA ASP A 341 -15.41 -13.14 5.26
C ASP A 341 -15.38 -14.30 4.24
N LYS A 342 -14.30 -14.44 3.46
CA LYS A 342 -14.07 -15.60 2.60
C LYS A 342 -12.59 -15.91 2.42
N VAL A 343 -12.26 -17.19 2.31
CA VAL A 343 -10.90 -17.68 2.02
C VAL A 343 -10.92 -18.60 0.81
N LEU A 344 -9.97 -18.41 -0.09
CA LEU A 344 -9.76 -19.25 -1.26
C LEU A 344 -8.36 -19.82 -1.23
N ARG A 345 -8.23 -21.15 -1.25
CA ARG A 345 -6.92 -21.83 -1.29
C ARG A 345 -6.54 -22.15 -2.72
N PHE A 346 -5.33 -21.78 -3.10
CA PHE A 346 -4.77 -22.19 -4.37
C PHE A 346 -4.23 -23.61 -4.22
N ILE A 347 -4.65 -24.49 -5.13
CA ILE A 347 -4.27 -25.90 -5.14
C ILE A 347 -3.79 -26.31 -6.53
N HIS A 348 -3.07 -27.42 -6.57
CA HIS A 348 -2.73 -28.13 -7.78
C HIS A 348 -3.84 -29.09 -8.19
#